data_AF-A0A977NNR4-F1
#
_entry.id   AF-A0A977NNR4-F1
#
_cell.length_a   1.000
_cell.length_b   1.000
_cell.length_c   1.000
_cell.angle_alpha   90.00
_cell.angle_beta   90.00
_cell.angle_gamma   90.00
#
_symmetry.space_group_name_H-M   'P 1'
#
loop_
_entity.id
_entity.type
_entity.pdbx_description
1 polymer ?
#
loop_
_entity_poly.entity_id
_entity_poly.type
_entity_poly.pdbx_seq_one_letter_code
_entity_poly.pdbx_strand_id
1 'polypeptide(L)'
;MPLEAGRTLKIIANWSFSRAQRRKLPLAAVFSMTHYCNFMCPMCPFGDPDKARQLKLAAEHNMSTEQWKGAMTKAARYCIWSFMEGGEPTSRQDFIELVQHLRNIHLPVTVVTNGSLLHNFDVDVLRQNVDKFCLSIDSTFKDSYCRIRGVPPEVHDRVMSNLQMLDEHNINRYVNAVITKWNADEFITGEYFDRIHKEFGIGLVTPTLVEDRVGVAHETLSPDTETIRKVAQGILRYRSTHEAPRIGVPALYWKQIVDFGRPMFKECGVWKGLTVLADGSVRVPCWKLAVPTQSYNILEHDIEEIWNMPEWENLKGCHECEHLTCIWLSSQNIATGLQCIRNIS
;
A
#
# COMPACT_ATOMS: atom_id res chain seq x y z
N MET A 1 -2.69 -5.16 17.81
CA MET A 1 -2.25 -5.93 19.01
C MET A 1 -0.75 -5.75 19.25
N PRO A 2 -0.17 -6.03 20.43
CA PRO A 2 1.26 -6.27 20.48
C PRO A 2 1.53 -7.45 19.55
N LEU A 3 2.33 -7.25 18.50
CA LEU A 3 2.96 -8.34 17.75
C LEU A 3 3.33 -9.42 18.77
N GLU A 4 2.91 -10.68 18.58
CA GLU A 4 3.40 -11.77 19.44
C GLU A 4 4.92 -11.77 19.34
N ALA A 5 5.56 -11.18 20.35
CA ALA A 5 6.96 -10.77 20.24
C ALA A 5 7.83 -11.99 19.91
N GLY A 6 7.47 -13.18 20.40
CA GLY A 6 8.11 -14.44 20.06
C GLY A 6 8.05 -14.80 18.56
N ARG A 7 6.88 -14.71 17.91
CA ARG A 7 6.74 -14.99 16.47
C ARG A 7 7.54 -13.99 15.64
N THR A 8 7.39 -12.69 15.93
CA THR A 8 8.08 -11.63 15.19
C THR A 8 9.59 -11.72 15.37
N LEU A 9 10.09 -11.95 16.59
CA LEU A 9 11.51 -12.15 16.85
C LEU A 9 12.05 -13.37 16.09
N LYS A 10 11.32 -14.49 16.08
CA LYS A 10 11.71 -15.69 15.32
C LYS A 10 11.82 -15.40 13.82
N ILE A 11 10.83 -14.72 13.23
CA ILE A 11 10.85 -14.37 11.81
C ILE A 11 12.01 -13.40 11.50
N ILE A 12 12.20 -12.36 12.31
CA ILE A 12 13.30 -11.40 12.12
C ILE A 12 14.66 -12.08 12.28
N ALA A 13 14.82 -12.99 13.23
CA ALA A 13 16.05 -13.75 13.43
C ALA A 13 16.35 -14.64 12.22
N ASN A 14 15.36 -15.41 11.75
CA ASN A 14 15.48 -16.24 10.55
C ASN A 14 15.82 -15.39 9.32
N TRP A 15 15.10 -14.27 9.12
CA TRP A 15 15.35 -13.36 8.01
C TRP A 15 16.78 -12.77 8.05
N SER A 16 17.24 -12.38 9.23
CA SER A 16 18.60 -11.86 9.43
C SER A 16 19.67 -12.91 9.14
N PHE A 17 19.46 -14.14 9.61
CA PHE A 17 20.34 -15.27 9.32
C PHE A 17 20.39 -15.61 7.83
N SER A 18 19.22 -15.68 7.16
CA SER A 18 19.15 -15.87 5.70
C SER A 18 19.90 -14.77 4.95
N ARG A 19 19.78 -13.51 5.38
CA ARG A 19 20.53 -12.39 4.77
C ARG A 19 22.04 -12.51 4.96
N ALA A 20 22.52 -12.99 6.11
CA ALA A 20 23.94 -13.26 6.33
C ALA A 20 24.48 -14.31 5.34
N GLN A 21 23.62 -15.25 4.93
CA GLN A 21 23.90 -16.25 3.89
C GLN A 21 23.60 -15.76 2.47
N ARG A 22 23.39 -14.45 2.27
CA ARG A 22 23.01 -13.82 0.99
C ARG A 22 21.68 -14.32 0.39
N ARG A 23 20.86 -15.02 1.17
CA ARG A 23 19.49 -15.41 0.78
C ARG A 23 18.53 -14.25 1.01
N LYS A 24 17.58 -14.06 0.09
CA LYS A 24 16.55 -13.02 0.19
C LYS A 24 15.23 -13.69 0.59
N LEU A 25 14.49 -13.05 1.50
CA LEU A 25 13.16 -13.49 1.94
C LEU A 25 12.27 -12.25 2.15
N PRO A 26 10.94 -12.38 1.92
CA PRO A 26 10.00 -11.30 2.20
C PRO A 26 9.85 -11.08 3.71
N LEU A 27 9.41 -9.88 4.07
CA LEU A 27 9.06 -9.46 5.44
C LEU A 27 7.63 -8.94 5.55
N ALA A 28 7.08 -8.39 4.48
CA ALA A 28 5.71 -7.91 4.42
C ALA A 28 4.98 -8.54 3.22
N ALA A 29 3.73 -8.94 3.43
CA ALA A 29 2.86 -9.44 2.39
C ALA A 29 1.87 -8.37 1.94
N VAL A 30 1.56 -8.33 0.66
CA VAL A 30 0.53 -7.50 0.04
C VAL A 30 -0.39 -8.46 -0.70
N PHE A 31 -1.66 -8.48 -0.30
CA PHE A 31 -2.70 -9.30 -0.89
C PHE A 31 -3.62 -8.39 -1.71
N SER A 32 -3.49 -8.43 -3.03
CA SER A 32 -4.37 -7.72 -3.95
C SER A 32 -5.63 -8.57 -4.17
N MET A 33 -6.65 -8.31 -3.37
CA MET A 33 -7.75 -9.23 -3.06
C MET A 33 -8.72 -9.50 -4.21
N THR A 34 -8.92 -8.52 -5.11
CA THR A 34 -9.90 -8.67 -6.20
C THR A 34 -9.55 -7.81 -7.42
N HIS A 35 -10.02 -8.22 -8.60
CA HIS A 35 -10.00 -7.37 -9.79
C HIS A 35 -11.10 -6.30 -9.85
N TYR A 36 -12.05 -6.27 -8.90
CA TYR A 36 -13.15 -5.32 -8.88
C TYR A 36 -12.89 -4.14 -7.93
N CYS A 37 -13.19 -2.93 -8.38
CA CYS A 37 -13.24 -1.74 -7.52
C CYS A 37 -14.49 -0.93 -7.84
N ASN A 38 -15.13 -0.35 -6.83
CA ASN A 38 -16.30 0.51 -7.01
C ASN A 38 -15.96 1.94 -7.45
N PHE A 39 -14.68 2.35 -7.43
CA PHE A 39 -14.21 3.67 -7.86
C PHE A 39 -13.63 3.65 -9.28
N MET A 40 -13.47 4.82 -9.91
CA MET A 40 -12.95 4.98 -11.28
C MET A 40 -11.73 5.92 -11.33
N CYS A 41 -10.82 5.78 -10.35
CA CYS A 41 -9.69 6.67 -10.23
C CYS A 41 -8.81 6.62 -11.50
N PRO A 42 -8.59 7.73 -12.22
CA PRO A 42 -7.93 7.67 -13.54
C PRO A 42 -6.47 7.21 -13.51
N MET A 43 -5.79 7.30 -12.36
CA MET A 43 -4.41 6.78 -12.18
C MET A 43 -4.34 5.28 -11.90
N CYS A 44 -5.48 4.62 -11.67
CA CYS A 44 -5.53 3.30 -11.08
C CYS A 44 -5.81 2.21 -12.13
N PRO A 45 -5.09 1.08 -12.13
CA PRO A 45 -5.39 -0.04 -13.03
C PRO A 45 -6.76 -0.70 -12.76
N PHE A 46 -7.36 -0.45 -11.59
CA PHE A 46 -8.72 -0.90 -11.25
C PHE A 46 -9.78 0.20 -11.49
N GLY A 47 -9.38 1.39 -11.95
CA GLY A 47 -10.25 2.54 -12.19
C GLY A 47 -11.03 2.45 -13.49
N ASP A 48 -11.70 1.32 -13.76
CA ASP A 48 -12.41 1.07 -15.01
C ASP A 48 -13.90 1.46 -14.92
N PRO A 49 -14.46 2.23 -15.88
CA PRO A 49 -15.90 2.51 -15.92
C PRO A 49 -16.77 1.27 -16.20
N ASP A 50 -16.25 0.23 -16.87
CA ASP A 50 -16.98 -1.01 -17.14
C ASP A 50 -16.96 -1.96 -15.93
N LYS A 51 -17.85 -1.66 -14.97
CA LYS A 51 -18.00 -2.43 -13.74
C LYS A 51 -18.54 -3.85 -13.98
N ALA A 52 -19.34 -4.05 -15.04
CA ALA A 52 -19.85 -5.37 -15.38
C ALA A 52 -18.70 -6.31 -15.82
N ARG A 53 -17.78 -5.80 -16.65
CA ARG A 53 -16.57 -6.53 -17.05
C ARG A 53 -15.66 -6.81 -15.86
N GLN A 54 -15.46 -5.84 -14.96
CA GLN A 54 -14.67 -6.07 -13.74
C GLN A 54 -15.29 -7.14 -12.84
N LEU A 55 -16.61 -7.14 -12.66
CA LEU A 55 -17.31 -8.18 -11.88
C LEU A 55 -17.16 -9.56 -12.52
N LYS A 56 -17.28 -9.65 -13.85
CA LYS A 56 -17.06 -10.90 -14.58
C LYS A 56 -15.61 -11.40 -14.40
N LEU A 57 -14.62 -10.52 -14.58
CA LEU A 57 -13.22 -10.85 -14.39
C LEU A 57 -12.94 -11.31 -12.96
N ALA A 58 -13.52 -10.64 -11.97
CA ALA A 58 -13.43 -11.02 -10.57
C ALA A 58 -14.06 -12.39 -10.29
N ALA A 59 -15.22 -12.70 -10.88
CA ALA A 59 -15.87 -13.99 -10.72
C ALA A 59 -15.09 -15.14 -11.38
N GLU A 60 -14.43 -14.89 -12.50
CA GLU A 60 -13.69 -15.90 -13.27
C GLU A 60 -12.27 -16.13 -12.74
N HIS A 61 -11.61 -15.09 -12.23
CA HIS A 61 -10.18 -15.13 -11.93
C HIS A 61 -9.80 -14.86 -10.47
N ASN A 62 -10.71 -14.36 -9.61
CA ASN A 62 -10.34 -14.23 -8.20
C ASN A 62 -10.22 -15.62 -7.56
N MET A 63 -9.22 -15.77 -6.70
CA MET A 63 -9.09 -16.87 -5.77
C MET A 63 -10.32 -16.95 -4.86
N SER A 64 -10.72 -18.19 -4.59
CA SER A 64 -11.72 -18.52 -3.60
C SER A 64 -11.23 -18.17 -2.19
N THR A 65 -12.15 -18.16 -1.23
CA THR A 65 -11.85 -17.91 0.18
C THR A 65 -10.80 -18.87 0.71
N GLU A 66 -10.93 -20.17 0.43
CA GLU A 66 -9.98 -21.19 0.88
C GLU A 66 -8.60 -21.05 0.23
N GLN A 67 -8.54 -20.68 -1.05
CA GLN A 67 -7.28 -20.37 -1.72
C GLN A 67 -6.57 -19.17 -1.07
N TRP A 68 -7.31 -18.11 -0.75
CA TRP A 68 -6.79 -16.96 -0.01
C TRP A 68 -6.28 -17.35 1.38
N LYS A 69 -7.05 -18.11 2.16
CA LYS A 69 -6.61 -18.60 3.48
C LYS A 69 -5.31 -19.43 3.38
N GLY A 70 -5.21 -20.28 2.35
CA GLY A 70 -3.99 -21.03 2.05
C GLY A 70 -2.80 -20.13 1.75
N ALA A 71 -2.97 -19.15 0.85
CA ALA A 71 -1.94 -18.18 0.50
C ALA A 71 -1.48 -17.33 1.70
N MET A 72 -2.42 -16.85 2.51
CA MET A 72 -2.14 -16.08 3.73
C MET A 72 -1.37 -16.91 4.76
N THR A 73 -1.75 -18.18 4.96
CA THR A 73 -1.04 -19.13 5.83
C THR A 73 0.38 -19.37 5.34
N LYS A 74 0.58 -19.55 4.02
CA LYS A 74 1.92 -19.68 3.43
C LYS A 74 2.75 -18.43 3.72
N ALA A 75 2.20 -17.23 3.49
CA ALA A 75 2.87 -15.95 3.73
C ALA A 75 3.22 -15.69 5.20
N ALA A 76 2.36 -16.09 6.14
CA ALA A 76 2.58 -15.95 7.57
C ALA A 76 3.80 -16.72 8.11
N ARG A 77 4.37 -17.67 7.36
CA ARG A 77 5.63 -18.32 7.76
C ARG A 77 6.85 -17.40 7.62
N TYR A 78 6.76 -16.36 6.78
CA TYR A 78 7.89 -15.49 6.42
C TYR A 78 7.63 -14.01 6.74
N CYS A 79 6.38 -13.56 6.71
CA CYS A 79 6.02 -12.16 6.84
C CYS A 79 5.61 -11.79 8.27
N ILE A 80 6.03 -10.62 8.74
CA ILE A 80 5.65 -10.07 10.05
C ILE A 80 4.45 -9.12 9.98
N TRP A 81 4.08 -8.66 8.78
CA TRP A 81 2.98 -7.74 8.53
C TRP A 81 2.32 -8.05 7.20
N SER A 82 1.05 -7.73 7.06
CA SER A 82 0.31 -7.87 5.80
C SER A 82 -0.51 -6.64 5.45
N PHE A 83 -0.76 -6.46 4.16
CA PHE A 83 -1.64 -5.45 3.59
C PHE A 83 -2.72 -6.16 2.77
N MET A 84 -3.98 -5.86 3.03
CA MET A 84 -5.08 -6.22 2.13
C MET A 84 -5.40 -4.99 1.28
N GLU A 85 -5.25 -5.12 -0.03
CA GLU A 85 -5.52 -4.07 -1.02
C GLU A 85 -6.18 -4.70 -2.27
N GLY A 86 -6.11 -4.05 -3.43
CA GLY A 86 -6.33 -4.69 -4.72
C GLY A 86 -7.79 -4.86 -5.11
N GLY A 87 -8.15 -4.20 -6.21
CA GLY A 87 -9.49 -3.69 -6.38
C GLY A 87 -9.88 -2.86 -5.14
N GLU A 88 -11.09 -3.06 -4.64
CA GLU A 88 -11.48 -2.64 -3.30
C GLU A 88 -11.69 -3.89 -2.42
N PRO A 89 -10.81 -4.18 -1.43
CA PRO A 89 -10.92 -5.41 -0.65
C PRO A 89 -12.24 -5.50 0.13
N THR A 90 -12.80 -4.36 0.56
CA THR A 90 -14.08 -4.30 1.29
C THR A 90 -15.31 -4.55 0.41
N SER A 91 -15.15 -4.72 -0.91
CA SER A 91 -16.26 -5.12 -1.77
C SER A 91 -16.47 -6.65 -1.82
N ARG A 92 -15.54 -7.43 -1.25
CA ARG A 92 -15.66 -8.89 -1.22
C ARG A 92 -16.66 -9.33 -0.16
N GLN A 93 -17.49 -10.32 -0.49
CA GLN A 93 -18.45 -10.89 0.45
C GLN A 93 -17.78 -11.62 1.62
N ASP A 94 -16.61 -12.21 1.39
CA ASP A 94 -15.81 -12.95 2.37
C ASP A 94 -14.76 -12.08 3.08
N PHE A 95 -14.83 -10.75 2.96
CA PHE A 95 -13.82 -9.83 3.53
C PHE A 95 -13.59 -10.07 5.03
N ILE A 96 -14.67 -10.12 5.83
CA ILE A 96 -14.57 -10.32 7.29
C ILE A 96 -13.94 -11.67 7.63
N GLU A 97 -14.32 -12.73 6.92
CA GLU A 97 -13.79 -14.08 7.13
C GLU A 97 -12.27 -14.12 6.89
N LEU A 98 -11.79 -13.44 5.85
CA LEU A 98 -10.37 -13.37 5.51
C LEU A 98 -9.55 -12.55 6.50
N VAL A 99 -10.10 -11.43 7.00
CA VAL A 99 -9.46 -10.65 8.07
C VAL A 99 -9.39 -11.45 9.37
N GLN A 100 -10.46 -12.17 9.72
CA GLN A 100 -10.48 -13.07 10.87
C GLN A 100 -9.45 -14.21 10.73
N HIS A 101 -9.29 -14.76 9.52
CA HIS A 101 -8.25 -15.75 9.26
C HIS A 101 -6.84 -15.21 9.50
N LEU A 102 -6.51 -14.02 8.98
CA LEU A 102 -5.22 -13.36 9.24
C LEU A 102 -4.95 -13.17 10.73
N ARG A 103 -5.99 -12.79 11.48
CA ARG A 103 -5.92 -12.69 12.93
C ARG A 103 -5.62 -14.03 13.59
N ASN A 104 -6.33 -15.09 13.21
CA ASN A 104 -6.17 -16.43 13.78
C ASN A 104 -4.77 -17.01 13.52
N ILE A 105 -4.15 -16.68 12.40
CA ILE A 105 -2.76 -17.08 12.08
C ILE A 105 -1.70 -16.08 12.59
N HIS A 106 -2.11 -15.10 13.40
CA HIS A 106 -1.25 -14.10 14.03
C HIS A 106 -0.40 -13.29 13.03
N LEU A 107 -0.97 -12.99 11.86
CA LEU A 107 -0.39 -12.10 10.85
C LEU A 107 -1.14 -10.77 10.87
N PRO A 108 -0.57 -9.70 11.46
CA PRO A 108 -1.23 -8.39 11.52
C PRO A 108 -1.57 -7.84 10.15
N VAL A 109 -2.66 -7.08 10.07
CA VAL A 109 -3.18 -6.59 8.79
C VAL A 109 -3.47 -5.09 8.79
N THR A 110 -2.95 -4.43 7.76
CA THR A 110 -3.43 -3.12 7.32
C THR A 110 -4.39 -3.29 6.16
N VAL A 111 -5.62 -2.80 6.28
CA VAL A 111 -6.60 -2.78 5.18
C VAL A 111 -6.46 -1.45 4.43
N VAL A 112 -5.98 -1.51 3.19
CA VAL A 112 -5.93 -0.36 2.27
C VAL A 112 -7.26 -0.27 1.54
N THR A 113 -8.01 0.80 1.78
CA THR A 113 -9.38 0.94 1.27
C THR A 113 -9.67 2.38 0.84
N ASN A 114 -10.59 2.54 -0.11
CA ASN A 114 -11.19 3.84 -0.42
C ASN A 114 -12.18 4.32 0.67
N GLY A 115 -12.53 3.45 1.61
CA GLY A 115 -13.34 3.77 2.78
C GLY A 115 -14.85 3.87 2.51
N SER A 116 -15.30 3.78 1.26
CA SER A 116 -16.71 4.05 0.91
C SER A 116 -17.70 2.99 1.35
N LEU A 117 -17.25 1.76 1.62
CA LEU A 117 -18.09 0.61 1.98
C LEU A 117 -18.04 0.26 3.47
N LEU A 118 -17.32 1.03 4.30
CA LEU A 118 -17.09 0.66 5.70
C LEU A 118 -18.36 0.61 6.54
N HIS A 119 -19.35 1.47 6.28
CA HIS A 119 -20.69 1.43 6.88
C HIS A 119 -21.45 0.10 6.69
N ASN A 120 -21.06 -0.76 5.75
CA ASN A 120 -21.72 -2.05 5.55
C ASN A 120 -21.27 -3.13 6.55
N PHE A 121 -20.25 -2.84 7.36
CA PHE A 121 -19.68 -3.79 8.30
C PHE A 121 -19.98 -3.39 9.73
N ASP A 122 -20.09 -4.41 10.58
CA ASP A 122 -20.12 -4.21 12.02
C ASP A 122 -18.78 -3.62 12.48
N VAL A 123 -18.85 -2.44 13.10
CA VAL A 123 -17.69 -1.67 13.53
C VAL A 123 -16.88 -2.36 14.62
N ASP A 124 -17.52 -3.15 15.49
CA ASP A 124 -16.84 -3.94 16.52
C ASP A 124 -16.08 -5.10 15.87
N VAL A 125 -16.65 -5.72 14.83
CA VAL A 125 -15.94 -6.75 14.06
C VAL A 125 -14.71 -6.15 13.36
N LEU A 126 -14.82 -4.95 12.77
CA LEU A 126 -13.67 -4.26 12.17
C LEU A 126 -12.61 -3.95 13.24
N ARG A 127 -13.02 -3.31 14.35
CA ARG A 127 -12.13 -2.91 15.45
C ARG A 127 -11.38 -4.09 16.04
N GLN A 128 -12.06 -5.23 16.16
CA GLN A 128 -11.47 -6.44 16.69
C GLN A 128 -10.46 -7.01 15.70
N ASN A 129 -10.81 -7.14 14.42
CA ASN A 129 -10.03 -7.99 13.50
C ASN A 129 -9.01 -7.25 12.63
N VAL A 130 -9.17 -5.95 12.42
CA VAL A 130 -8.23 -5.13 11.62
C VAL A 130 -7.27 -4.39 12.55
N ASP A 131 -5.96 -4.56 12.36
CA ASP A 131 -4.99 -3.81 13.16
C ASP A 131 -4.99 -2.32 12.78
N LYS A 132 -5.06 -2.02 11.47
CA LYS A 132 -5.11 -0.64 10.95
C LYS A 132 -5.86 -0.50 9.63
N PHE A 133 -6.49 0.66 9.44
CA PHE A 133 -6.92 1.11 8.12
C PHE A 133 -5.93 2.09 7.51
N CYS A 134 -5.61 1.88 6.23
CA CYS A 134 -4.93 2.84 5.37
C CYS A 134 -5.98 3.41 4.42
N LEU A 135 -6.40 4.64 4.70
CA LEU A 135 -7.49 5.30 3.99
C LEU A 135 -6.94 6.10 2.82
N SER A 136 -7.61 5.97 1.68
CA SER A 136 -7.14 6.55 0.44
C SER A 136 -7.78 7.93 0.22
N ILE A 137 -7.21 8.98 0.83
CA ILE A 137 -7.71 10.36 0.82
C ILE A 137 -6.66 11.28 0.21
N ASP A 138 -6.81 11.63 -1.07
CA ASP A 138 -5.76 12.38 -1.79
C ASP A 138 -5.87 13.88 -1.65
N SER A 139 -7.04 14.40 -1.30
CA SER A 139 -7.29 15.83 -1.16
C SER A 139 -8.25 16.06 0.00
N THR A 140 -8.08 17.21 0.65
CA THR A 140 -9.00 17.72 1.68
C THR A 140 -10.11 18.59 1.07
N PHE A 141 -10.05 18.82 -0.24
CA PHE A 141 -11.07 19.53 -1.01
C PHE A 141 -11.92 18.52 -1.78
N LYS A 142 -13.25 18.65 -1.63
CA LYS A 142 -14.22 17.73 -2.21
C LYS A 142 -14.08 17.58 -3.72
N ASP A 143 -13.97 18.69 -4.46
CA ASP A 143 -13.88 18.66 -5.93
C ASP A 143 -12.60 17.96 -6.41
N SER A 144 -11.46 18.29 -5.81
CA SER A 144 -10.18 17.64 -6.09
C SER A 144 -10.23 16.15 -5.75
N TYR A 145 -10.79 15.77 -4.60
CA TYR A 145 -10.98 14.37 -4.21
C TYR A 145 -11.83 13.62 -5.25
N CYS A 146 -13.02 14.13 -5.57
CA CYS A 146 -13.95 13.53 -6.53
C CYS A 146 -13.30 13.36 -7.91
N ARG A 147 -12.56 14.38 -8.36
CA ARG A 147 -11.82 14.34 -9.63
C ARG A 147 -10.73 13.27 -9.63
N ILE A 148 -9.91 13.22 -8.59
CA ILE A 148 -8.82 12.23 -8.44
C ILE A 148 -9.38 10.80 -8.33
N ARG A 149 -10.47 10.62 -7.59
CA ARG A 149 -11.06 9.30 -7.30
C ARG A 149 -12.06 8.82 -8.35
N GLY A 150 -12.46 9.69 -9.28
CA GLY A 150 -13.47 9.38 -10.29
C GLY A 150 -14.81 9.01 -9.67
N VAL A 151 -15.25 9.78 -8.67
CA VAL A 151 -16.50 9.51 -7.93
C VAL A 151 -17.34 10.78 -7.78
N PRO A 152 -18.68 10.65 -7.69
CA PRO A 152 -19.53 11.81 -7.52
C PRO A 152 -19.47 12.36 -6.08
N PRO A 153 -19.89 13.62 -5.86
CA PRO A 153 -19.92 14.31 -4.56
C PRO A 153 -20.48 13.50 -3.38
N GLU A 154 -21.51 12.70 -3.60
CA GLU A 154 -22.19 11.94 -2.55
C GLU A 154 -21.34 10.79 -2.01
N VAL A 155 -20.44 10.25 -2.84
CA VAL A 155 -19.49 9.21 -2.43
C VAL A 155 -18.41 9.81 -1.53
N HIS A 156 -17.97 11.03 -1.81
CA HIS A 156 -17.07 11.76 -0.91
C HIS A 156 -17.73 11.93 0.47
N ASP A 157 -18.97 12.40 0.53
CA ASP A 157 -19.67 12.64 1.80
C ASP A 157 -19.83 11.33 2.61
N ARG A 158 -20.09 10.22 1.92
CA ARG A 158 -20.11 8.89 2.53
C ARG A 158 -18.75 8.48 3.09
N VAL A 159 -17.66 8.72 2.35
CA VAL A 159 -16.30 8.43 2.83
C VAL A 159 -16.01 9.24 4.09
N MET A 160 -16.34 10.53 4.11
CA MET A 160 -16.13 11.38 5.29
C MET A 160 -16.97 10.94 6.50
N SER A 161 -18.22 10.53 6.28
CA SER A 161 -19.06 9.93 7.32
C SER A 161 -18.44 8.63 7.88
N ASN A 162 -17.90 7.78 7.02
CA ASN A 162 -17.21 6.56 7.45
C ASN A 162 -15.93 6.88 8.23
N LEU A 163 -15.19 7.95 7.87
CA LEU A 163 -14.03 8.39 8.65
C LEU A 163 -14.42 8.81 10.07
N GLN A 164 -15.54 9.54 10.21
CA GLN A 164 -16.08 9.92 11.50
C GLN A 164 -16.49 8.68 12.32
N MET A 165 -17.16 7.71 11.70
CA MET A 165 -17.51 6.44 12.36
C MET A 165 -16.27 5.72 12.91
N LEU A 166 -15.18 5.67 12.15
CA LEU A 166 -13.91 5.08 12.62
C LEU A 166 -13.32 5.86 13.80
N ASP A 167 -13.49 7.18 13.84
CA ASP A 167 -13.01 8.03 14.93
C ASP A 167 -13.78 7.82 16.23
N GLU A 168 -15.11 7.85 16.16
CA GLU A 168 -16.01 7.63 17.30
C GLU A 168 -15.76 6.28 17.97
N HIS A 169 -15.41 5.27 17.16
CA HIS A 169 -15.10 3.92 17.64
C HIS A 169 -13.62 3.67 17.92
N ASN A 170 -12.78 4.71 17.92
CA ASN A 170 -11.35 4.64 18.20
C ASN A 170 -10.62 3.56 17.36
N ILE A 171 -11.00 3.43 16.08
CA ILE A 171 -10.36 2.50 15.16
C ILE A 171 -9.07 3.11 14.62
N ASN A 172 -7.98 2.35 14.73
CA ASN A 172 -6.65 2.77 14.32
C ASN A 172 -6.57 2.94 12.79
N ARG A 173 -6.15 4.13 12.37
CA ARG A 173 -6.16 4.50 10.95
C ARG A 173 -5.08 5.54 10.62
N TYR A 174 -4.66 5.53 9.37
CA TYR A 174 -3.83 6.56 8.78
C TYR A 174 -4.26 6.79 7.33
N VAL A 175 -3.77 7.86 6.71
CA VAL A 175 -4.11 8.20 5.34
C VAL A 175 -2.90 7.97 4.43
N ASN A 176 -3.14 7.36 3.27
CA ASN A 176 -2.24 7.42 2.13
C ASN A 176 -2.81 8.38 1.09
N ALA A 177 -2.00 9.37 0.71
CA ALA A 177 -2.41 10.43 -0.20
C ALA A 177 -1.57 10.38 -1.48
N VAL A 178 -2.21 10.19 -2.63
CA VAL A 178 -1.53 10.20 -3.93
C VAL A 178 -1.45 11.64 -4.43
N ILE A 179 -0.23 12.13 -4.60
CA ILE A 179 0.07 13.46 -5.10
C ILE A 179 0.06 13.41 -6.63
N THR A 180 -0.78 14.25 -7.23
CA THR A 180 -1.02 14.42 -8.67
C THR A 180 -0.89 15.90 -9.03
N LYS A 181 -0.93 16.21 -10.33
CA LYS A 181 -1.02 17.60 -10.81
C LYS A 181 -2.28 18.35 -10.33
N TRP A 182 -3.30 17.64 -9.80
CA TRP A 182 -4.56 18.25 -9.35
C TRP A 182 -4.59 18.66 -7.87
N ASN A 183 -3.68 18.14 -7.05
CA ASN A 183 -3.61 18.42 -5.60
C ASN A 183 -2.21 18.80 -5.12
N ALA A 184 -1.20 18.89 -6.00
CA ALA A 184 0.18 19.19 -5.63
C ALA A 184 0.32 20.46 -4.77
N ASP A 185 -0.46 21.50 -5.08
CA ASP A 185 -0.43 22.77 -4.35
C ASP A 185 -0.78 22.60 -2.86
N GLU A 186 -1.70 21.69 -2.51
CA GLU A 186 -2.07 21.42 -1.11
C GLU A 186 -0.88 20.90 -0.29
N PHE A 187 0.05 20.18 -0.93
CA PHE A 187 1.29 19.68 -0.30
C PHE A 187 2.42 20.71 -0.33
N ILE A 188 2.45 21.59 -1.33
CA ILE A 188 3.44 22.69 -1.43
C ILE A 188 3.22 23.70 -0.30
N THR A 189 1.96 24.07 -0.05
CA THR A 189 1.58 25.00 1.01
C THR A 189 1.58 24.34 2.39
N GLY A 190 1.38 23.03 2.45
CA GLY A 190 1.21 22.27 3.69
C GLY A 190 -0.24 22.24 4.21
N GLU A 191 -1.16 22.90 3.50
CA GLU A 191 -2.58 22.96 3.85
C GLU A 191 -3.21 21.56 3.96
N TYR A 192 -2.82 20.63 3.09
CA TYR A 192 -3.28 19.24 3.15
C TYR A 192 -3.09 18.66 4.56
N PHE A 193 -1.90 18.82 5.13
CA PHE A 193 -1.54 18.23 6.42
C PHE A 193 -2.28 18.89 7.58
N ASP A 194 -2.44 20.22 7.53
CA ASP A 194 -3.20 20.94 8.53
C ASP A 194 -4.66 20.51 8.56
N ARG A 195 -5.29 20.47 7.38
CA ARG A 195 -6.71 20.14 7.25
C ARG A 195 -6.97 18.68 7.58
N ILE A 196 -6.15 17.75 7.08
CA ILE A 196 -6.34 16.31 7.36
C ILE A 196 -6.24 16.01 8.87
N HIS A 197 -5.39 16.74 9.59
CA HIS A 197 -5.26 16.58 11.03
C HIS A 197 -6.40 17.28 11.80
N LYS A 198 -6.66 18.56 11.52
CA LYS A 198 -7.62 19.38 12.25
C LYS A 198 -9.08 19.00 11.98
N GLU A 199 -9.41 18.65 10.74
CA GLU A 199 -10.79 18.36 10.33
C GLU A 199 -11.15 16.87 10.46
N PHE A 200 -10.18 15.96 10.32
CA PHE A 200 -10.45 14.51 10.24
C PHE A 200 -9.75 13.67 11.33
N GLY A 201 -9.04 14.32 12.26
CA GLY A 201 -8.38 13.66 13.40
C GLY A 201 -7.25 12.71 12.99
N ILE A 202 -6.72 12.84 11.76
CA ILE A 202 -5.69 11.92 11.26
C ILE A 202 -4.32 12.32 11.81
N GLY A 203 -3.67 11.39 12.52
CA GLY A 203 -2.34 11.63 13.13
C GLY A 203 -1.14 11.21 12.27
N LEU A 204 -1.37 10.51 11.15
CA LEU A 204 -0.32 9.98 10.28
C LEU A 204 -0.75 10.05 8.81
N VAL A 205 0.11 10.62 7.97
CA VAL A 205 -0.06 10.70 6.52
C VAL A 205 1.14 10.08 5.82
N THR A 206 0.90 9.22 4.83
CA THR A 206 1.91 8.69 3.92
C THR A 206 1.66 9.24 2.50
N PRO A 207 2.27 10.37 2.13
CA PRO A 207 2.11 10.91 0.78
C PRO A 207 2.97 10.15 -0.23
N THR A 208 2.41 9.82 -1.39
CA THR A 208 3.09 9.13 -2.49
C THR A 208 2.90 9.91 -3.78
N LEU A 209 3.96 10.09 -4.57
CA LEU A 209 3.83 10.66 -5.92
C LEU A 209 3.08 9.67 -6.83
N VAL A 210 2.17 10.17 -7.65
CA VAL A 210 1.53 9.33 -8.68
C VAL A 210 2.55 8.85 -9.69
N GLU A 211 2.32 7.66 -10.21
CA GLU A 211 3.17 7.02 -11.19
C GLU A 211 2.34 6.70 -12.42
N ASP A 212 2.84 7.05 -13.59
CA ASP A 212 2.22 6.63 -14.84
C ASP A 212 2.44 5.12 -15.00
N ARG A 213 1.40 4.34 -14.72
CA ARG A 213 1.47 2.87 -14.79
C ARG A 213 1.28 2.39 -16.23
N VAL A 214 2.06 1.38 -16.61
CA VAL A 214 1.88 0.66 -17.88
C VAL A 214 0.45 0.10 -17.94
N GLY A 215 -0.27 0.42 -19.02
CA GLY A 215 -1.66 -0.01 -19.22
C GLY A 215 -2.74 1.00 -18.81
N VAL A 216 -2.38 2.18 -18.30
CA VAL A 216 -3.31 3.29 -18.07
C VAL A 216 -3.25 4.23 -19.28
N ALA A 217 -4.35 4.36 -20.03
CA ALA A 217 -4.40 5.06 -21.32
C ALA A 217 -4.67 6.58 -21.22
N HIS A 218 -4.59 7.17 -20.03
CA HIS A 218 -4.95 8.57 -19.77
C HIS A 218 -3.74 9.52 -19.82
N GLU A 219 -4.01 10.82 -19.95
CA GLU A 219 -2.99 11.87 -19.76
C GLU A 219 -2.22 11.66 -18.45
N THR A 220 -0.91 11.92 -18.48
CA THR A 220 -0.08 11.87 -17.26
C THR A 220 -0.69 12.73 -16.16
N LEU A 221 -0.90 12.11 -15.00
CA LEU A 221 -1.32 12.78 -13.77
C LEU A 221 -0.11 13.17 -12.93
N SER A 222 1.09 12.73 -13.31
CA SER A 222 2.33 13.12 -12.66
C SER A 222 2.51 14.64 -12.74
N PRO A 223 2.80 15.31 -11.62
CA PRO A 223 3.30 16.68 -11.69
C PRO A 223 4.63 16.72 -12.45
N ASP A 224 4.96 17.89 -13.03
CA ASP A 224 6.26 18.10 -13.63
C ASP A 224 7.39 18.11 -12.57
N THR A 225 8.64 17.98 -13.01
CA THR A 225 9.82 17.90 -12.13
C THR A 225 9.96 19.11 -11.20
N GLU A 226 9.61 20.31 -11.64
CA GLU A 226 9.71 21.52 -10.83
C GLU A 226 8.62 21.54 -9.75
N THR A 227 7.41 21.15 -10.10
CA THR A 227 6.30 20.96 -9.16
C THR A 227 6.62 19.88 -8.14
N ILE A 228 7.19 18.74 -8.54
CA ILE A 228 7.66 17.68 -7.63
C ILE A 228 8.70 18.23 -6.65
N ARG A 229 9.66 19.03 -7.12
CA ARG A 229 10.67 19.67 -6.26
C ARG A 229 10.02 20.61 -5.24
N LYS A 230 9.06 21.43 -5.66
CA LYS A 230 8.30 22.32 -4.76
C LYS A 230 7.50 21.55 -3.71
N VAL A 231 6.87 20.43 -4.10
CA VAL A 231 6.17 19.52 -3.17
C VAL A 231 7.14 18.98 -2.13
N ALA A 232 8.29 18.47 -2.55
CA ALA A 232 9.31 17.94 -1.64
C ALA A 232 9.81 19.00 -0.65
N GLN A 233 10.04 20.23 -1.12
CA GLN A 233 10.39 21.36 -0.25
C GLN A 233 9.25 21.72 0.71
N GLY A 234 7.99 21.73 0.24
CA GLY A 234 6.79 21.98 1.07
C GLY A 234 6.66 20.99 2.21
N ILE A 235 6.79 19.70 1.89
CA ILE A 235 6.76 18.62 2.88
C ILE A 235 7.91 18.77 3.88
N LEU A 236 9.14 19.07 3.43
CA LEU A 236 10.27 19.29 4.34
C LEU A 236 10.07 20.50 5.25
N ARG A 237 9.56 21.62 4.71
CA ARG A 237 9.21 22.82 5.50
C ARG A 237 8.17 22.49 6.56
N TYR A 238 7.07 21.83 6.17
CA TYR A 238 6.01 21.45 7.09
C TYR A 238 6.53 20.59 8.24
N ARG A 239 7.33 19.57 7.92
CA ARG A 239 7.97 18.69 8.91
C ARG A 239 8.90 19.41 9.89
N SER A 240 9.47 20.55 9.50
CA SER A 240 10.39 21.30 10.36
C SER A 240 9.66 22.23 11.35
N THR A 241 8.38 22.52 11.09
CA THR A 241 7.58 23.48 11.87
C THR A 241 6.40 22.82 12.59
N HIS A 242 6.05 21.58 12.28
CA HIS A 242 4.88 20.88 12.84
C HIS A 242 5.24 19.48 13.35
N GLU A 243 4.63 19.08 14.47
CA GLU A 243 4.77 17.72 15.03
C GLU A 243 3.65 16.77 14.54
N ALA A 244 2.49 17.31 14.17
CA ALA A 244 1.32 16.56 13.71
C ALA A 244 0.67 17.23 12.48
N PRO A 245 0.12 16.45 11.53
CA PRO A 245 0.21 14.99 11.48
C PRO A 245 1.64 14.55 11.17
N ARG A 246 2.03 13.38 11.67
CA ARG A 246 3.34 12.83 11.33
C ARG A 246 3.34 12.46 9.85
N ILE A 247 4.43 12.81 9.15
CA ILE A 247 4.63 12.41 7.76
C ILE A 247 5.44 11.11 7.75
N GLY A 248 4.74 10.03 7.41
CA GLY A 248 5.26 8.66 7.48
C GLY A 248 6.38 8.38 6.50
N VAL A 249 6.43 9.08 5.35
CA VAL A 249 7.54 9.03 4.38
C VAL A 249 8.72 9.87 4.88
N PRO A 250 9.87 9.26 5.20
CA PRO A 250 11.00 9.95 5.84
C PRO A 250 11.62 11.09 5.06
N ALA A 251 12.16 12.06 5.82
CA ALA A 251 12.74 13.30 5.29
C ALA A 251 13.84 13.08 4.25
N LEU A 252 14.63 12.00 4.37
CA LEU A 252 15.71 11.69 3.43
C LEU A 252 15.18 11.52 2.00
N TYR A 253 13.99 10.95 1.83
CA TYR A 253 13.37 10.78 0.51
C TYR A 253 13.09 12.12 -0.17
N TRP A 254 12.42 13.01 0.56
CA TRP A 254 12.11 14.35 0.07
C TRP A 254 13.38 15.16 -0.18
N LYS A 255 14.39 15.02 0.69
CA LYS A 255 15.69 15.67 0.50
C LYS A 255 16.37 15.21 -0.79
N GLN A 256 16.37 13.90 -1.07
CA GLN A 256 16.95 13.37 -2.31
C GLN A 256 16.20 13.84 -3.56
N ILE A 257 14.88 14.01 -3.49
CA ILE A 257 14.12 14.63 -4.58
C ILE A 257 14.57 16.07 -4.82
N VAL A 258 14.81 16.85 -3.76
CA VAL A 258 15.31 18.22 -3.90
C VAL A 258 16.72 18.24 -4.50
N ASP A 259 17.63 17.43 -3.95
CA ASP A 259 19.06 17.45 -4.29
C ASP A 259 19.34 16.82 -5.66
N PHE A 260 18.64 15.74 -6.02
CA PHE A 260 18.93 14.91 -7.20
C PHE A 260 17.76 14.81 -8.19
N GLY A 261 16.61 15.43 -7.90
CA GLY A 261 15.38 15.26 -8.67
C GLY A 261 14.70 13.91 -8.46
N ARG A 262 15.24 13.07 -7.56
CA ARG A 262 14.97 11.63 -7.59
C ARG A 262 15.41 10.94 -6.27
N PRO A 263 14.61 10.03 -5.68
CA PRO A 263 15.09 9.18 -4.57
C PRO A 263 16.30 8.33 -4.96
N MET A 264 17.26 8.23 -4.04
CA MET A 264 18.47 7.43 -4.21
C MET A 264 18.51 6.32 -3.14
N PHE A 265 18.89 5.12 -3.53
CA PHE A 265 18.93 3.96 -2.63
C PHE A 265 20.24 3.18 -2.75
N LYS A 266 20.66 2.56 -1.64
CA LYS A 266 21.85 1.70 -1.60
C LYS A 266 21.55 0.26 -2.04
N GLU A 267 20.33 -0.22 -1.76
CA GLU A 267 19.88 -1.56 -2.11
C GLU A 267 18.41 -1.50 -2.53
N CYS A 268 18.07 -2.18 -3.62
CA CYS A 268 16.67 -2.43 -3.97
C CYS A 268 16.11 -3.41 -2.94
N GLY A 269 15.14 -3.03 -2.09
CA GLY A 269 14.56 -3.99 -1.14
C GLY A 269 13.23 -4.53 -1.57
N VAL A 270 12.98 -4.58 -2.88
CA VAL A 270 11.81 -5.21 -3.45
C VAL A 270 11.63 -6.65 -2.94
N TRP A 271 12.76 -7.29 -2.59
CA TRP A 271 12.88 -8.56 -1.88
C TRP A 271 12.14 -8.67 -0.55
N LYS A 272 11.85 -7.53 0.10
CA LYS A 272 11.17 -7.47 1.40
C LYS A 272 9.65 -7.54 1.25
N GLY A 273 9.11 -7.36 0.05
CA GLY A 273 7.68 -7.41 -0.23
C GLY A 273 7.29 -8.68 -0.99
N LEU A 274 6.24 -9.34 -0.55
CA LEU A 274 5.54 -10.39 -1.29
C LEU A 274 4.22 -9.81 -1.78
N THR A 275 4.00 -9.71 -3.10
CA THR A 275 2.71 -9.25 -3.65
C THR A 275 2.00 -10.42 -4.32
N VAL A 276 0.86 -10.82 -3.77
CA VAL A 276 -0.02 -11.87 -4.31
C VAL A 276 -1.22 -11.19 -4.96
N LEU A 277 -1.46 -11.48 -6.23
CA LEU A 277 -2.60 -10.97 -7.00
C LEU A 277 -3.83 -11.85 -6.82
N ALA A 278 -4.97 -11.35 -7.31
CA ALA A 278 -6.26 -11.99 -7.09
C ALA A 278 -6.37 -13.38 -7.72
N ASP A 279 -5.61 -13.68 -8.77
CA ASP A 279 -5.52 -14.98 -9.44
C ASP A 279 -4.48 -15.94 -8.82
N GLY A 280 -3.87 -15.54 -7.70
CA GLY A 280 -2.82 -16.29 -7.02
C GLY A 280 -1.43 -16.10 -7.62
N SER A 281 -1.31 -15.34 -8.72
CA SER A 281 0.00 -15.00 -9.25
C SER A 281 0.77 -14.13 -8.25
N VAL A 282 2.07 -14.39 -8.13
CA VAL A 282 2.98 -13.61 -7.31
C VAL A 282 3.69 -12.63 -8.24
N ARG A 283 3.55 -11.33 -7.96
CA ARG A 283 4.37 -10.31 -8.63
C ARG A 283 5.77 -10.33 -8.04
N VAL A 284 6.68 -10.87 -8.83
CA VAL A 284 8.01 -11.31 -8.42
C VAL A 284 9.12 -10.43 -8.97
N PRO A 285 10.15 -10.26 -8.15
CA PRO A 285 10.06 -9.28 -7.09
C PRO A 285 9.84 -7.87 -7.67
N CYS A 286 10.34 -7.56 -8.87
CA CYS A 286 10.21 -6.24 -9.49
C CYS A 286 8.95 -6.09 -10.36
N TRP A 287 8.21 -4.99 -10.17
CA TRP A 287 6.99 -4.66 -10.91
C TRP A 287 7.23 -4.39 -12.41
N LYS A 288 8.49 -4.07 -12.78
CA LYS A 288 8.92 -3.86 -14.17
C LYS A 288 9.11 -5.17 -14.95
N LEU A 289 9.29 -6.30 -14.27
CA LEU A 289 9.39 -7.61 -14.92
C LEU A 289 8.02 -8.24 -15.20
N ALA A 290 7.03 -7.42 -15.58
CA ALA A 290 5.77 -7.92 -16.10
C ALA A 290 5.99 -8.56 -17.49
N VAL A 291 6.81 -9.60 -17.55
CA VAL A 291 6.95 -10.51 -18.67
C VAL A 291 5.91 -11.61 -18.41
N PRO A 292 4.95 -11.83 -19.32
CA PRO A 292 3.90 -12.85 -19.16
C PRO A 292 4.45 -14.26 -18.89
N THR A 293 5.72 -14.52 -19.17
CA THR A 293 6.40 -15.81 -19.02
C THR A 293 7.07 -16.02 -17.66
N GLN A 294 6.89 -15.11 -16.67
CA GLN A 294 7.58 -15.19 -15.36
C GLN A 294 6.66 -14.89 -14.15
N SER A 295 5.37 -15.21 -14.22
CA SER A 295 4.47 -15.15 -13.07
C SER A 295 4.34 -16.54 -12.44
N TYR A 296 4.85 -16.71 -11.22
CA TYR A 296 4.65 -17.94 -10.44
C TYR A 296 3.35 -17.85 -9.64
N ASN A 297 2.69 -18.97 -9.40
CA ASN A 297 1.46 -19.01 -8.61
C ASN A 297 1.72 -19.51 -7.18
N ILE A 298 1.22 -18.78 -6.18
CA ILE A 298 1.36 -19.15 -4.76
C ILE A 298 0.58 -20.42 -4.40
N LEU A 299 -0.37 -20.84 -5.24
CA LEU A 299 -1.11 -22.09 -5.06
C LEU A 299 -0.24 -23.30 -5.42
N GLU A 300 0.65 -23.14 -6.39
CA GLU A 300 1.49 -24.22 -6.94
C GLU A 300 2.86 -24.32 -6.25
N HIS A 301 3.41 -23.18 -5.82
CA HIS A 301 4.75 -23.10 -5.25
C HIS A 301 4.76 -22.61 -3.80
N ASP A 302 5.84 -22.90 -3.07
CA ASP A 302 6.17 -22.23 -1.81
C ASP A 302 6.94 -20.91 -2.09
N ILE A 303 6.86 -19.96 -1.16
CA ILE A 303 7.54 -18.66 -1.23
C ILE A 303 9.05 -18.83 -1.32
N GLU A 304 9.62 -19.81 -0.61
CA GLU A 304 11.06 -20.08 -0.68
C GLU A 304 11.47 -20.58 -2.07
N GLU A 305 10.66 -21.40 -2.73
CA GLU A 305 10.90 -21.85 -4.10
C GLU A 305 10.87 -20.66 -5.05
N ILE A 306 9.80 -19.85 -4.96
CA ILE A 306 9.66 -18.64 -5.77
C ILE A 306 10.86 -17.73 -5.58
N TRP A 307 11.33 -17.45 -4.36
CA TRP A 307 12.45 -16.52 -4.11
C TRP A 307 13.82 -17.04 -4.56
N ASN A 308 13.96 -18.35 -4.78
CA ASN A 308 15.22 -18.97 -5.21
C ASN A 308 15.23 -19.36 -6.69
N MET A 309 14.22 -18.97 -7.47
CA MET A 309 14.20 -19.22 -8.90
C MET A 309 15.42 -18.57 -9.62
N PRO A 310 16.09 -19.28 -10.54
CA PRO A 310 17.29 -18.79 -11.24
C PRO A 310 17.10 -17.45 -11.97
N GLU A 311 15.88 -17.18 -12.44
CA GLU A 311 15.45 -15.96 -13.12
C GLU A 311 15.70 -14.70 -12.27
N TRP A 312 15.81 -14.85 -10.95
CA TRP A 312 16.06 -13.78 -9.99
C TRP A 312 17.51 -13.42 -9.76
N GLU A 313 18.47 -14.22 -10.22
CA GLU A 313 19.89 -13.97 -9.94
C GLU A 313 20.34 -12.60 -10.42
N ASN A 314 19.89 -12.18 -11.61
CA ASN A 314 20.21 -10.87 -12.18
C ASN A 314 19.63 -9.69 -11.37
N LEU A 315 18.56 -9.93 -10.60
CA LEU A 315 17.95 -8.89 -9.77
C LEU A 315 18.61 -8.79 -8.40
N LYS A 316 19.20 -9.88 -7.88
CA LYS A 316 19.79 -9.91 -6.53
C LYS A 316 20.93 -8.89 -6.35
N GLY A 317 21.58 -8.51 -7.46
CA GLY A 317 22.62 -7.48 -7.55
C GLY A 317 22.15 -6.13 -8.13
N CYS A 318 20.85 -5.87 -8.24
CA CYS A 318 20.34 -4.60 -8.78
C CYS A 318 20.52 -3.44 -7.78
N HIS A 319 21.25 -2.40 -8.19
CA HIS A 319 21.53 -1.19 -7.40
C HIS A 319 21.08 0.12 -8.06
N GLU A 320 20.64 0.08 -9.32
CA GLU A 320 20.25 1.26 -10.10
C GLU A 320 18.82 1.08 -10.63
N CYS A 321 17.96 2.07 -10.42
CA CYS A 321 16.63 2.13 -11.01
C CYS A 321 16.39 3.54 -11.55
N GLU A 322 16.05 3.61 -12.83
CA GLU A 322 15.67 4.86 -13.50
C GLU A 322 14.24 5.32 -13.11
N HIS A 323 13.48 4.46 -12.43
CA HIS A 323 12.11 4.74 -11.99
C HIS A 323 12.06 4.96 -10.48
N LEU A 324 11.46 6.09 -10.08
CA LEU A 324 11.47 6.65 -8.72
C LEU A 324 10.50 6.01 -7.73
N THR A 325 10.15 4.76 -7.99
CA THR A 325 8.81 4.21 -7.71
C THR A 325 8.83 2.89 -6.92
N CYS A 326 9.91 2.64 -6.19
CA CYS A 326 9.97 1.47 -5.32
C CYS A 326 9.27 1.78 -3.98
N ILE A 327 8.24 1.00 -3.63
CA ILE A 327 7.50 1.06 -2.35
C ILE A 327 8.47 1.34 -1.21
N TRP A 328 8.32 2.45 -0.51
CA TRP A 328 9.35 3.01 0.37
C TRP A 328 9.93 2.06 1.44
N LEU A 329 9.15 1.07 1.90
CA LEU A 329 9.63 0.01 2.80
C LEU A 329 10.85 -0.77 2.25
N SER A 330 10.96 -0.80 0.93
CA SER A 330 11.86 -1.67 0.18
C SER A 330 13.23 -1.01 -0.01
N SER A 331 13.31 0.22 -0.52
CA SER A 331 14.55 0.82 -1.04
C SER A 331 15.51 1.42 0.00
N GLN A 332 15.19 1.37 1.29
CA GLN A 332 16.06 1.91 2.33
C GLN A 332 16.80 0.82 3.11
N ASN A 333 17.88 1.19 3.80
CA ASN A 333 18.59 0.27 4.69
C ASN A 333 17.62 -0.34 5.73
N ILE A 334 18.04 -1.44 6.37
CA ILE A 334 17.19 -2.24 7.26
C ILE A 334 16.57 -1.38 8.38
N ALA A 335 17.34 -0.45 8.95
CA ALA A 335 16.89 0.43 10.03
C ALA A 335 15.74 1.35 9.58
N THR A 336 15.85 1.96 8.40
CA THR A 336 14.82 2.87 7.89
C THR A 336 13.58 2.13 7.39
N GLY A 337 13.75 0.92 6.80
CA GLY A 337 12.62 0.07 6.40
C GLY A 337 11.81 -0.42 7.60
N LEU A 338 12.49 -0.87 8.66
CA LEU A 338 11.85 -1.21 9.94
C LEU A 338 11.25 0.01 10.61
N GLN A 339 11.83 1.21 10.47
CA GLN A 339 11.22 2.44 10.96
C GLN A 339 9.93 2.78 10.23
N CYS A 340 9.84 2.56 8.91
CA CYS A 340 8.56 2.71 8.21
C CYS A 340 7.54 1.67 8.61
N ILE A 341 7.93 0.40 8.73
CA ILE A 341 7.05 -0.63 9.31
C ILE A 341 6.60 -0.19 10.70
N ARG A 342 7.50 0.26 11.58
CA ARG A 342 7.18 0.76 12.92
C ARG A 342 6.29 2.00 12.93
N ASN A 343 6.41 2.88 11.93
CA ASN A 343 5.56 4.06 11.82
C ASN A 343 4.15 3.66 11.38
N ILE A 344 4.02 2.63 10.55
CA ILE A 344 2.73 2.14 10.02
C ILE A 344 2.18 0.92 10.77
N SER A 345 2.92 0.26 11.67
CA SER A 345 2.52 -0.83 12.59
C SER A 345 2.25 -0.31 13.98
#